data_AF-A0A6A0B3K1-F1
#
_entry.id   AF-A0A6A0B3K1-F1
#
_cell.length_a   1.000
_cell.length_b   1.000
_cell.length_c   1.000
_cell.angle_alpha   90.00
_cell.angle_beta   90.00
_cell.angle_gamma   90.00
#
_symmetry.space_group_name_H-M   'P 1'
#
loop_
_entity.id
_entity.type
_entity.pdbx_description
1 polymer ?
#
loop_
_entity_poly.entity_id
_entity_poly.type
_entity_poly.pdbx_seq_one_letter_code
_entity_poly.pdbx_strand_id
1 'polypeptide(L)'
;MATTPAHNSSVREALPPPTDGEMSHRAAADEVATDTLPFISHIAPIARDLRYDGTRDEMLMPVEVHFRGGTRLPTVMRVEPGRVELLSIQLAQAIDRRQRGLDAGAQGL
;
A
#
# COMPACT_ATOMS: atom_id res chain seq x y z
N MET A 1 21.00 -78.54 -25.17
CA MET A 1 19.60 -78.53 -25.67
C MET A 1 19.25 -77.11 -26.07
N ALA A 2 18.55 -76.97 -27.20
CA ALA A 2 18.06 -75.74 -27.84
C ALA A 2 17.33 -74.80 -26.85
N THR A 3 17.23 -73.47 -27.01
CA THR A 3 16.87 -72.65 -28.19
C THR A 3 17.35 -71.19 -28.06
N THR A 4 17.50 -70.54 -29.22
CA THR A 4 17.76 -69.12 -29.51
C THR A 4 16.59 -68.17 -29.10
N PRO A 5 16.61 -66.84 -29.37
CA PRO A 5 16.40 -65.78 -28.39
C PRO A 5 15.03 -65.09 -28.50
N ALA A 6 14.57 -64.43 -27.45
CA ALA A 6 13.43 -63.52 -27.57
C ALA A 6 13.92 -62.13 -27.98
N HIS A 7 13.81 -61.85 -29.28
CA HIS A 7 13.91 -60.54 -29.90
C HIS A 7 12.52 -59.90 -29.84
N ASN A 8 12.34 -58.77 -29.16
CA ASN A 8 11.26 -57.84 -29.49
C ASN A 8 11.79 -56.40 -29.57
N SER A 9 12.06 -56.02 -30.81
CA SER A 9 12.19 -54.64 -31.28
C SER A 9 10.83 -53.91 -31.20
N SER A 10 10.89 -52.59 -31.43
CA SER A 10 9.77 -51.66 -31.72
C SER A 10 9.08 -51.05 -30.48
N VAL A 11 8.91 -49.73 -30.32
CA VAL A 11 9.09 -48.55 -31.17
C VAL A 11 9.42 -47.39 -30.22
N ARG A 12 10.44 -46.57 -30.53
CA ARG A 12 10.54 -45.23 -29.94
C ARG A 12 9.39 -44.43 -30.53
N GLU A 13 8.34 -44.21 -29.74
CA GLU A 13 7.22 -43.36 -30.11
C GLU A 13 7.77 -41.95 -30.40
N ALA A 14 7.95 -41.67 -31.68
CA ALA A 14 8.32 -40.35 -32.16
C ALA A 14 7.12 -39.45 -31.92
N LEU A 15 7.26 -38.54 -30.97
CA LEU A 15 6.31 -37.45 -30.73
C LEU A 15 6.07 -36.74 -32.09
N PRO A 16 4.81 -36.55 -32.53
CA PRO A 16 4.55 -35.77 -33.73
C PRO A 16 5.14 -34.37 -33.56
N PRO A 17 5.68 -33.73 -34.62
CA PRO A 17 6.08 -32.34 -34.54
C PRO A 17 4.87 -31.50 -34.11
N PRO A 18 5.06 -30.50 -33.23
CA PRO A 18 3.95 -29.67 -32.79
C PRO A 18 3.29 -29.07 -34.02
N THR A 19 1.99 -29.30 -34.15
CA THR A 19 1.18 -28.69 -35.20
C THR A 19 1.11 -27.20 -34.90
N ASP A 20 1.38 -26.34 -35.89
CA ASP A 20 1.46 -24.88 -35.80
C ASP A 20 0.10 -24.19 -35.45
N GLY A 21 -0.78 -24.85 -34.70
CA GLY A 21 -2.16 -24.44 -34.45
C GLY A 21 -2.58 -24.30 -32.99
N GLU A 22 -1.75 -24.67 -32.01
CA GLU A 22 -2.11 -24.60 -30.58
C GLU A 22 -1.32 -23.54 -29.78
N MET A 23 -0.94 -22.43 -30.41
CA MET A 23 -0.46 -21.22 -29.72
C MET A 23 -1.47 -20.07 -29.88
N SER A 24 -2.66 -20.21 -29.29
CA SER A 24 -3.54 -19.04 -29.09
C SER A 24 -4.28 -18.99 -27.75
N HIS A 25 -4.06 -19.93 -26.84
CA HIS A 25 -4.70 -19.89 -25.52
C HIS A 25 -3.74 -20.24 -24.38
N ARG A 26 -2.53 -19.66 -24.38
CA ARG A 26 -1.69 -19.66 -23.17
C ARG A 26 -0.83 -18.41 -23.02
N ALA A 27 -1.39 -17.27 -23.41
CA ALA A 27 -1.04 -15.98 -22.83
C ALA A 27 -2.22 -15.52 -21.95
N ALA A 28 -2.70 -16.41 -21.09
CA ALA A 28 -3.62 -16.03 -20.02
C ALA A 28 -2.78 -15.32 -18.96
N ALA A 29 -2.71 -13.99 -19.09
CA ALA A 29 -2.60 -13.04 -18.00
C ALA A 29 -1.61 -13.43 -16.89
N ASP A 30 -0.32 -13.44 -17.22
CA ASP A 30 0.70 -13.05 -16.25
C ASP A 30 0.84 -11.51 -16.26
N GLU A 31 -0.31 -10.81 -16.29
CA GLU A 31 -0.38 -9.47 -15.74
C GLU A 31 -0.24 -9.67 -14.24
N VAL A 32 1.01 -9.76 -13.79
CA VAL A 32 1.37 -9.37 -12.44
C VAL A 32 0.82 -7.96 -12.30
N ALA A 33 -0.41 -7.86 -11.79
CA ALA A 33 -0.98 -6.64 -11.29
C ALA A 33 0.07 -6.16 -10.31
N THR A 34 0.88 -5.21 -10.77
CA THR A 34 1.81 -4.50 -9.92
C THR A 34 0.84 -3.77 -9.02
N ASP A 35 0.57 -4.38 -7.87
CA ASP A 35 -0.27 -3.85 -6.81
C ASP A 35 0.46 -2.60 -6.32
N THR A 36 0.34 -1.54 -7.12
CA THR A 36 1.08 -0.32 -7.00
C THR A 36 0.40 0.36 -5.85
N LEU A 37 0.94 0.14 -4.65
CA LEU A 37 0.38 0.72 -3.43
C LEU A 37 0.11 2.20 -3.69
N PRO A 38 -1.12 2.67 -3.42
CA PRO A 38 -1.51 4.01 -3.85
C PRO A 38 -0.64 5.05 -3.14
N PHE A 39 -0.03 5.94 -3.92
CA PHE A 39 0.81 7.00 -3.38
C PHE A 39 -0.01 7.99 -2.56
N ILE A 40 0.36 8.18 -1.29
CA ILE A 40 -0.25 9.16 -0.39
C ILE A 40 0.20 10.57 -0.79
N SER A 41 -0.75 11.50 -0.94
CA SER A 41 -0.45 12.93 -1.14
C SER A 41 -0.30 13.68 0.17
N HIS A 42 -1.21 13.47 1.11
CA HIS A 42 -1.20 14.09 2.44
C HIS A 42 -2.21 13.40 3.35
N ILE A 43 -2.12 13.72 4.65
CA ILE A 43 -3.04 13.25 5.68
C ILE A 43 -3.65 14.49 6.33
N ALA A 44 -4.97 14.51 6.48
CA ALA A 44 -5.69 15.61 7.10
C ALA A 44 -6.43 15.13 8.35
N PRO A 45 -6.41 15.88 9.47
CA PRO A 45 -7.30 15.60 10.60
C PRO A 45 -8.77 15.69 10.16
N ILE A 46 -9.57 14.71 10.56
CA ILE A 46 -11.03 14.82 10.44
C ILE A 46 -11.52 15.71 11.59
N ALA A 47 -12.56 16.52 11.37
CA ALA A 47 -13.17 17.38 12.38
C ALA A 47 -13.87 16.57 13.49
N ARG A 48 -13.08 15.86 14.28
CA ARG A 48 -13.46 15.04 15.44
C ARG A 48 -12.40 15.21 16.51
N ASP A 49 -12.84 15.06 17.76
CA ASP A 49 -11.94 15.18 18.90
C ASP A 49 -10.90 14.06 18.91
N LEU A 50 -9.69 14.45 19.31
CA LEU A 50 -8.63 13.58 19.75
C LEU A 50 -9.10 12.70 20.92
N ARG A 51 -8.68 11.44 20.93
CA ARG A 51 -8.95 10.51 22.04
C ARG A 51 -7.65 9.99 22.63
N TYR A 52 -7.70 9.56 23.88
CA TYR A 52 -6.60 8.89 24.55
C TYR A 52 -7.04 7.47 24.90
N ASP A 53 -6.27 6.46 24.47
CA ASP A 53 -6.44 5.05 24.81
C ASP A 53 -5.49 4.70 25.97
N GLY A 54 -6.01 4.78 27.20
CA GLY A 54 -5.24 4.45 28.40
C GLY A 54 -4.85 2.97 28.53
N THR A 55 -5.39 2.07 27.69
CA THR A 55 -4.96 0.66 27.70
C THR A 55 -3.66 0.44 26.92
N ARG A 56 -3.39 1.33 25.96
CA ARG A 56 -2.18 1.30 25.12
C ARG A 56 -1.26 2.50 25.35
N ASP A 57 -1.69 3.42 26.21
CA ASP A 57 -1.04 4.71 26.45
C ASP A 57 -0.82 5.51 25.16
N GLU A 58 -1.79 5.47 24.25
CA GLU A 58 -1.68 6.09 22.93
C GLU A 58 -2.70 7.22 22.75
N MET A 59 -2.30 8.24 22.00
CA MET A 59 -3.23 9.21 21.46
C MET A 59 -3.77 8.74 20.11
N LEU A 60 -5.09 8.86 19.92
CA LEU A 60 -5.81 8.48 18.73
C LEU A 60 -6.43 9.72 18.08
N MET A 61 -5.99 10.04 16.86
CA MET A 61 -6.52 11.15 16.07
C MET A 61 -7.21 10.62 14.81
N PRO A 62 -8.53 10.82 14.64
CA PRO A 62 -9.19 10.52 13.37
C PRO A 62 -8.60 11.37 12.24
N VAL A 63 -8.17 10.71 11.16
CA VAL A 63 -7.56 11.34 9.99
C VAL A 63 -8.13 10.78 8.69
N GLU A 64 -8.01 11.55 7.62
CA GLU A 64 -8.31 11.16 6.26
C GLU A 64 -7.00 11.12 5.46
N VAL A 65 -6.68 9.95 4.90
CA VAL A 65 -5.54 9.79 4.01
C VAL A 65 -5.99 10.15 2.60
N HIS A 66 -5.36 11.15 2.00
CA HIS A 66 -5.60 11.54 0.62
C HIS A 66 -4.54 10.88 -0.25
N PHE A 67 -4.97 10.13 -1.27
CA PHE A 67 -4.10 9.52 -2.26
C PHE A 67 -4.00 10.41 -3.50
N ARG A 68 -2.87 10.35 -4.21
CA ARG A 68 -2.66 11.11 -5.46
C ARG A 68 -3.69 10.77 -6.54
N GLY A 69 -4.24 9.56 -6.52
CA GLY A 69 -5.32 9.13 -7.41
C GLY A 69 -6.70 9.71 -7.07
N GLY A 70 -6.80 10.60 -6.08
CA GLY A 70 -8.06 11.24 -5.66
C GLY A 70 -8.87 10.43 -4.64
N THR A 71 -8.58 9.14 -4.47
CA THR A 71 -9.15 8.30 -3.41
C THR A 71 -8.84 8.87 -2.04
N ARG A 72 -9.78 8.69 -1.10
CA ARG A 72 -9.66 9.12 0.28
C ARG A 72 -10.04 7.98 1.22
N LEU A 73 -9.31 7.85 2.33
CA LEU A 73 -9.53 6.78 3.30
C LEU A 73 -9.56 7.34 4.72
N PRO A 74 -10.72 7.32 5.40
CA PRO A 74 -10.82 7.58 6.83
C PRO A 74 -10.08 6.50 7.63
N THR A 75 -9.26 6.92 8.59
CA THR A 75 -8.51 6.04 9.48
C THR A 75 -8.19 6.76 10.80
N VAL A 76 -7.39 6.13 11.66
CA VAL A 76 -6.92 6.69 12.93
C VAL A 76 -5.40 6.75 12.92
N MET A 77 -4.86 7.96 13.09
CA MET A 77 -3.45 8.15 13.39
C MET A 77 -3.23 7.86 14.87
N ARG A 78 -2.27 6.99 15.15
CA ARG A 78 -1.89 6.57 16.51
C ARG A 78 -0.57 7.25 16.84
N VAL A 79 -0.52 7.91 17.99
CA VAL A 79 0.69 8.58 18.46
C VAL A 79 1.11 7.94 19.77
N GLU A 80 2.30 7.37 19.74
CA GLU A 80 2.95 6.74 20.88
C GLU A 80 3.12 7.74 22.03
N PRO A 81 3.09 7.27 23.28
CA PRO A 81 3.08 8.14 24.46
C PRO A 81 4.23 9.15 24.45
N GLY A 82 5.46 8.69 24.25
CA GLY A 82 6.65 9.58 24.22
C GLY A 82 6.71 10.57 23.05
N ARG A 83 5.75 10.53 22.11
CA ARG A 83 5.62 11.50 21.01
C ARG A 83 4.46 12.46 21.20
N VAL A 84 3.57 12.24 22.17
CA VAL A 84 2.40 13.09 22.41
C VAL A 84 2.83 14.47 22.90
N GLU A 85 3.78 14.55 23.84
CA GLU A 85 4.28 15.83 24.37
C GLU A 85 5.02 16.62 23.31
N LEU A 86 5.83 15.95 22.48
CA LEU A 86 6.54 16.62 21.40
C LEU A 86 5.57 17.19 20.36
N LEU A 87 4.54 16.42 20.01
CA LEU A 87 3.51 16.86 19.07
C LEU A 87 2.74 18.08 19.61
N SER A 88 2.42 18.11 20.92
CA SER A 88 1.72 19.25 21.52
C SER A 88 2.54 20.55 21.45
N ILE A 89 3.84 20.46 21.72
CA ILE A 89 4.77 21.60 21.63
C ILE A 89 4.85 22.11 20.19
N GLN A 90 5.01 21.20 19.21
CA GLN A 90 5.10 21.58 17.81
C GLN A 90 3.82 22.24 17.31
N LEU A 91 2.66 21.75 17.75
CA LEU A 91 1.36 22.33 17.40
C LEU A 91 1.19 23.73 18.00
N ALA A 92 1.54 23.93 19.28
CA ALA A 92 1.52 25.23 19.93
C ALA A 92 2.40 26.24 19.18
N GLN A 93 3.64 25.85 18.84
CA GLN A 93 4.55 26.71 18.07
C GLN A 93 4.03 27.04 16.66
N ALA A 94 3.28 26.13 16.03
CA ALA A 94 2.67 26.38 14.73
C ALA A 94 1.50 27.38 14.84
N ILE A 95 0.70 27.29 15.91
CA ILE A 95 -0.36 28.25 16.22
C ILE A 95 0.22 29.64 16.48
N ASP A 96 1.27 29.74 17.32
CA ASP A 96 1.94 31.01 17.61
C ASP A 96 2.52 31.66 16.35
N ARG A 97 3.09 30.86 15.44
CA ARG A 97 3.57 31.33 14.14
C ARG A 97 2.43 31.87 13.27
N ARG A 98 1.29 31.17 13.25
CA ARG A 98 0.09 31.62 12.52
C ARG A 98 -0.43 32.94 13.07
N GLN A 99 -0.57 33.07 14.39
CA GLN A 99 -1.05 34.30 15.03
C GLN A 99 -0.15 35.49 14.73
N ARG A 100 1.18 35.35 14.89
CA ARG A 100 2.12 36.42 14.53
C ARG A 100 2.03 36.83 13.06
N GLY A 101 1.82 35.87 12.16
CA GLY A 101 1.60 36.16 10.73
C GLY A 101 0.31 36.95 10.47
N LEU A 102 -0.77 36.64 11.18
CA LEU A 102 -2.03 37.37 11.09
C LEU A 102 -1.91 38.79 11.66
N ASP A 103 -1.24 38.96 12.80
CA ASP A 103 -1.03 40.26 13.44
C ASP A 103 -0.17 41.18 12.57
N ALA A 104 0.86 40.64 11.93
CA ALA A 104 1.70 41.38 10.97
C ALA A 104 0.92 41.82 9.72
N GLY A 105 -0.02 40.99 9.24
CA GLY A 105 -0.92 41.35 8.14
C GLY A 105 -1.95 42.40 8.53
N ALA A 106 -2.38 42.44 9.79
CA ALA A 106 -3.34 43.42 10.30
C ALA A 106 -2.70 44.80 10.59
N GLN A 107 -1.40 44.87 10.86
CA GLN A 107 -0.65 46.11 11.08
C GLN A 107 -0.09 46.75 9.79
N GLY A 108 -0.29 46.10 8.64
CA GLY A 108 0.17 46.56 7.31
C GLY A 108 -0.91 47.25 6.46
N LEU A 109 -2.04 47.63 7.06
CA LEU A 109 -3.16 48.39 6.46
C LEU A 109 -3.36 49.69 7.23
#